data_AF-A0A2I0WEU6-F1
#
_entry.id   AF-A0A2I0WEU6-F1
#
_cell.length_a   1.000
_cell.length_b   1.000
_cell.length_c   1.000
_cell.angle_alpha   90.00
_cell.angle_beta   90.00
_cell.angle_gamma   90.00
#
_symmetry.space_group_name_H-M   'P 1'
#
loop_
_entity.id
_entity.type
_entity.pdbx_description
1 polymer ?
#
loop_
_entity_poly.entity_id
_entity_poly.type
_entity_poly.pdbx_seq_one_letter_code
_entity_poly.pdbx_strand_id
1 'polypeptide(L)'
;MADPEVDHGFVYNDRGEIDILLSPFYDPDWEYDKTVERYVKRILYCLAHTIDLQKPKTPWLLVGRSTPSPSVATSPSTKTFSTIFLVAISLIVCFIFNR
;
A
#
# COMPACT_ATOMS: atom_id res chain seq x y z
N MET A 1 14.73 -8.32 14.78
CA MET A 1 14.73 -9.39 13.77
C MET A 1 13.32 -9.46 13.24
N ALA A 2 13.12 -9.08 11.98
CA ALA A 2 11.84 -9.20 11.29
C ALA A 2 11.44 -10.68 11.24
N ASP A 3 10.18 -10.99 11.53
CA ASP A 3 9.68 -12.36 11.53
C ASP A 3 9.54 -12.83 10.07
N PRO A 4 10.34 -13.80 9.60
CA PRO A 4 10.32 -14.23 8.20
C PRO A 4 8.97 -14.84 7.78
N GLU A 5 8.15 -15.29 8.74
CA GLU A 5 6.80 -15.82 8.47
C GLU A 5 5.80 -14.70 8.17
N VAL A 6 6.05 -13.49 8.69
CA VAL A 6 5.22 -12.29 8.50
C VAL A 6 5.71 -11.43 7.33
N ASP A 7 7.02 -11.28 7.18
CA ASP A 7 7.60 -10.33 6.23
C ASP A 7 7.85 -10.94 4.84
N HIS A 8 7.39 -12.17 4.60
CA HIS A 8 7.41 -12.83 3.28
C HIS A 8 8.78 -12.80 2.57
N GLY A 9 9.87 -12.81 3.35
CA GLY A 9 11.24 -12.75 2.84
C GLY A 9 11.71 -11.36 2.41
N PHE A 10 10.95 -10.29 2.66
CA PHE A 10 11.41 -8.91 2.47
C PHE A 10 12.40 -8.51 3.58
N VAL A 11 13.45 -7.79 3.17
CA VAL A 11 14.45 -7.20 4.07
C VAL A 11 14.21 -5.70 4.14
N TYR A 12 14.40 -5.11 5.33
CA TYR A 12 14.22 -3.69 5.57
C TYR A 12 15.56 -2.98 5.79
N ASN A 13 15.68 -1.75 5.29
CA ASN A 13 16.84 -0.89 5.50
C ASN A 13 16.83 -0.24 6.90
N ASP A 14 17.84 0.56 7.19
CA ASP A 14 17.99 1.31 8.46
C ASP A 14 16.87 2.33 8.73
N ARG A 15 16.08 2.69 7.70
CA ARG A 15 14.92 3.57 7.77
C ARG A 15 13.60 2.81 7.96
N GLY A 16 13.63 1.48 7.97
CA GLY A 16 12.43 0.63 8.03
C GLY A 16 11.67 0.55 6.70
N GLU A 17 12.28 0.95 5.59
CA GLU A 17 11.72 0.78 4.25
C GLU A 17 12.23 -0.53 3.64
N ILE A 18 11.52 -1.07 2.64
CA ILE A 18 11.96 -2.28 1.94
C ILE A 18 13.30 -1.98 1.24
N ASP A 19 14.31 -2.78 1.55
CA ASP A 19 15.57 -2.76 0.82
C ASP A 19 15.38 -3.47 -0.53
N ILE A 20 15.29 -2.66 -1.59
CA ILE A 20 15.08 -3.14 -2.96
C ILE A 20 16.19 -4.10 -3.39
N LEU A 21 17.45 -3.87 -2.99
CA LEU A 21 18.58 -4.68 -3.46
C LEU A 21 18.60 -6.07 -2.83
N LEU A 22 17.99 -6.19 -1.65
CA LEU A 22 17.85 -7.43 -0.90
C LEU A 22 16.47 -8.06 -1.07
N SER A 23 15.62 -7.48 -1.92
CA SER A 23 14.29 -8.02 -2.16
C SER A 23 14.38 -9.32 -2.96
N PRO A 24 13.57 -10.34 -2.64
CA PRO A 24 13.55 -11.61 -3.37
C PRO A 24 13.13 -11.48 -4.84
N PHE A 25 12.58 -10.33 -5.25
CA PHE A 25 12.18 -10.06 -6.62
C PHE A 25 13.18 -9.20 -7.41
N TYR A 26 14.30 -8.82 -6.78
CA TYR A 26 15.33 -8.02 -7.42
C TYR A 26 16.28 -8.88 -8.26
N ASP A 27 16.60 -8.41 -9.45
CA ASP A 27 17.53 -9.05 -10.37
C ASP A 27 18.76 -8.13 -10.56
N PRO A 28 19.99 -8.61 -10.31
CA PRO A 28 21.22 -7.83 -10.49
C PRO A 28 21.48 -7.38 -11.93
N ASP A 29 20.91 -8.07 -12.93
CA ASP A 29 21.08 -7.75 -14.35
C ASP A 29 20.22 -6.54 -14.79
N TRP A 30 19.43 -6.00 -13.87
CA TRP A 30 18.66 -4.79 -14.10
C TRP A 30 19.56 -3.57 -14.19
N GLU A 31 19.38 -2.79 -15.25
CA GLU A 31 19.96 -1.46 -15.38
C GLU A 31 19.79 -0.67 -14.07
N TYR A 32 20.86 -0.01 -13.61
CA TYR A 32 20.99 0.68 -12.31
C TYR A 32 20.08 1.92 -12.15
N ASP A 33 18.90 1.91 -12.75
CA ASP A 33 17.88 2.89 -12.47
C ASP A 33 17.09 2.43 -11.24
N LYS A 34 17.46 3.00 -10.09
CA LYS A 34 16.92 2.69 -8.75
C LYS A 34 15.63 3.41 -8.41
N THR A 35 14.84 3.82 -9.41
CA THR A 35 13.54 4.42 -9.12
C THR A 35 12.56 3.35 -8.61
N VAL A 36 11.92 3.64 -7.48
CA VAL A 36 10.90 2.76 -6.87
C VAL A 36 9.81 2.41 -7.87
N GLU A 37 9.40 3.37 -8.71
CA GLU A 37 8.36 3.16 -9.73
C GLU A 37 8.76 2.09 -10.75
N ARG A 38 9.98 2.16 -11.30
CA ARG A 38 10.46 1.18 -12.29
C ARG A 38 10.64 -0.20 -11.65
N TYR A 39 11.14 -0.24 -10.42
CA TYR A 39 11.23 -1.46 -9.65
C TYR A 39 9.86 -2.12 -9.49
N VAL A 40 8.86 -1.39 -8.99
CA VAL A 40 7.48 -1.88 -8.82
C VAL A 40 6.89 -2.36 -10.15
N LYS A 41 7.07 -1.62 -11.25
CA LYS A 41 6.61 -2.03 -12.58
C LYS A 41 7.21 -3.36 -13.04
N ARG A 42 8.48 -3.63 -12.71
CA ARG A 42 9.16 -4.89 -13.07
C ARG A 42 8.69 -6.06 -12.23
N ILE A 43 8.53 -5.86 -10.92
CA ILE A 43 8.13 -6.95 -10.01
C ILE A 43 6.62 -7.20 -9.99
N LEU A 44 5.79 -6.30 -10.55
CA LEU A 44 4.34 -6.32 -10.44
C LEU A 44 3.73 -7.69 -10.79
N TYR A 45 4.21 -8.31 -11.86
CA TYR A 45 3.71 -9.61 -12.30
C TYR A 45 4.04 -10.72 -11.29
N CYS A 46 5.30 -10.80 -10.86
CA CYS A 46 5.77 -11.78 -9.87
C CYS A 46 5.07 -11.58 -8.52
N LEU A 47 4.86 -10.33 -8.13
CA LEU A 47 4.17 -9.95 -6.91
C LEU A 47 2.69 -10.37 -6.95
N ALA A 48 1.98 -10.07 -8.05
CA ALA A 48 0.60 -10.49 -8.23
C ALA A 48 0.45 -12.01 -8.13
N HIS A 49 1.33 -12.75 -8.80
CA HIS A 49 1.34 -14.21 -8.75
C HIS A 49 1.60 -14.74 -7.33
N THR A 50 2.56 -14.16 -6.62
CA THR A 50 2.91 -14.56 -5.25
C THR A 50 1.76 -14.26 -4.28
N ILE A 51 1.10 -13.11 -4.43
CA ILE A 51 -0.09 -12.75 -3.64
C ILE A 51 -1.20 -13.77 -3.88
N ASP A 52 -1.46 -14.17 -5.12
CA ASP A 52 -2.49 -15.17 -5.43
C ASP A 52 -2.17 -16.54 -4.83
N LEU A 53 -0.89 -16.93 -4.78
CA LEU A 53 -0.44 -18.17 -4.14
C LEU A 53 -0.58 -18.12 -2.61
N GLN A 54 -0.25 -16.99 -2.00
CA GLN A 54 -0.31 -16.79 -0.55
C GLN A 54 -1.72 -16.48 -0.05
N LYS A 55 -2.63 -16.06 -0.94
CA LYS A 55 -3.99 -15.74 -0.58
C LYS A 55 -4.67 -16.99 0.02
N PRO A 56 -5.29 -16.88 1.21
CA PRO A 56 -6.06 -17.97 1.76
C PRO A 56 -7.18 -18.33 0.77
N LYS A 57 -7.27 -19.62 0.42
CA LYS A 57 -8.31 -20.16 -0.46
C LYS A 57 -9.69 -20.11 0.19
N THR A 58 -9.72 -19.93 1.51
CA THR A 58 -10.93 -19.76 2.30
C THR A 58 -11.49 -18.35 2.06
N PRO A 59 -12.81 -18.20 1.85
CA PRO A 59 -13.44 -16.89 1.80
C PRO A 59 -13.12 -16.09 3.07
N TRP A 60 -12.72 -14.83 2.90
CA TRP A 60 -12.56 -13.92 4.03
C TRP A 60 -13.91 -13.77 4.73
N LEU A 61 -14.05 -14.39 5.90
CA LEU A 61 -15.15 -14.10 6.81
C LEU A 61 -14.88 -12.72 7.40
N LEU A 62 -15.56 -11.72 6.86
CA LEU A 62 -15.79 -10.48 7.59
C LEU A 62 -16.62 -10.86 8.82
N VAL A 63 -15.92 -11.18 9.92
CA VAL A 63 -16.54 -11.27 11.24
C VAL A 63 -16.95 -9.85 11.57
N GLY A 64 -18.15 -9.48 11.14
CA GLY A 64 -18.80 -8.29 11.62
C GLY A 64 -18.80 -8.39 13.13
N ARG A 65 -18.18 -7.42 13.81
CA ARG A 65 -18.38 -7.21 15.23
C ARG A 65 -19.89 -7.22 15.41
N SER A 66 -20.45 -8.17 16.16
CA SER A 66 -21.89 -8.19 16.42
C SER A 66 -22.25 -6.81 16.97
N THR A 67 -22.90 -5.99 16.15
CA THR A 67 -23.31 -4.66 16.53
C THR A 67 -24.32 -4.85 17.67
N PRO A 68 -24.07 -4.34 18.88
CA PRO A 68 -25.14 -4.25 19.85
C PRO A 68 -26.25 -3.40 19.24
N SER A 69 -27.50 -3.85 19.41
CA SER A 69 -28.74 -3.21 18.93
C SER A 69 -28.66 -1.68 18.88
N PRO A 70 -29.17 -1.01 17.83
CA PRO A 70 -28.91 0.40 17.60
C PRO A 70 -29.50 1.24 18.74
N SER A 71 -28.63 1.87 19.52
CA SER A 71 -29.03 3.03 20.31
C SER A 71 -29.03 4.23 19.36
N VAL A 72 -30.20 4.86 19.26
CA VAL A 72 -30.46 6.05 18.47
C VAL A 72 -29.54 7.17 18.94
N ALA A 73 -28.51 7.47 18.14
CA ALA A 73 -27.79 8.72 18.22
C ALA A 73 -27.28 9.08 16.82
N THR A 74 -27.96 10.04 16.19
CA THR A 74 -27.58 10.66 14.93
C THR A 74 -26.18 11.28 15.07
N SER A 75 -25.18 10.67 14.43
CA SER A 75 -23.83 11.22 14.32
C SER A 75 -23.71 12.01 13.01
N PRO A 76 -23.19 13.26 13.02
CA PRO A 76 -23.14 14.09 11.83
C PRO A 76 -22.11 13.55 10.83
N SER A 77 -22.56 13.39 9.59
CA SER A 77 -21.83 12.86 8.44
C SER A 77 -20.55 13.66 8.13
N THR A 78 -19.39 13.05 8.35
CA THR A 78 -18.06 13.55 7.95
C THR A 78 -17.82 13.33 6.45
N LYS A 79 -18.60 13.99 5.58
CA LYS A 79 -18.41 13.88 4.11
C LYS A 79 -17.85 15.14 3.45
N THR A 80 -17.67 16.22 4.20
CA THR A 80 -17.28 17.54 3.66
C THR A 80 -15.78 17.81 3.65
N PHE A 81 -14.97 17.15 4.49
CA PHE A 81 -13.53 17.42 4.56
C PHE A 81 -12.73 16.83 3.39
N SER A 82 -13.16 15.70 2.83
CA SER A 82 -12.46 15.02 1.74
C SER A 82 -12.43 15.85 0.45
N THR A 83 -13.57 16.46 0.09
CA THR A 83 -13.67 17.28 -1.13
C THR A 83 -12.82 18.55 -1.06
N ILE A 84 -12.78 19.20 0.10
CA ILE A 84 -11.99 20.43 0.30
C ILE A 84 -10.49 20.13 0.18
N PHE A 85 -10.04 19.00 0.70
CA PHE A 85 -8.64 18.59 0.64
C PHE A 85 -8.18 18.30 -0.80
N LEU A 86 -9.01 17.64 -1.61
CA LEU A 86 -8.72 17.38 -3.02
C LEU A 86 -8.60 18.67 -3.85
N VAL A 87 -9.48 19.64 -3.62
CA VAL A 87 -9.43 20.94 -4.32
C VAL A 87 -8.17 21.72 -3.94
N ALA A 88 -7.80 21.72 -2.66
CA ALA A 88 -6.58 22.40 -2.19
C ALA A 88 -5.31 21.82 -2.83
N ILE A 89 -5.19 20.49 -2.88
CA ILE A 89 -4.06 19.82 -3.53
C ILE A 89 -4.00 20.16 -5.03
N SER A 90 -5.15 20.13 -5.72
CA SER A 90 -5.21 20.47 -7.15
C SER A 90 -4.75 21.89 -7.44
N LEU A 91 -5.08 22.86 -6.58
CA LEU A 91 -4.66 24.25 -6.74
C LEU A 91 -3.15 24.43 -6.52
N ILE A 92 -2.58 23.74 -5.52
CA ILE A 92 -1.14 23.78 -5.24
C ILE A 92 -0.35 23.22 -6.43
N VAL A 93 -0.77 22.07 -6.97
CA VAL A 93 -0.12 21.48 -8.14
C VAL A 93 -0.21 22.43 -9.33
N CYS A 94 -1.39 22.98 -9.63
CA CYS A 94 -1.59 23.91 -10.75
C CYS A 94 -0.74 25.18 -10.62
N PHE A 95 -0.58 25.71 -9.40
CA PHE A 95 0.27 26.87 -9.14
C PHE A 95 1.76 26.58 -9.38
N ILE A 96 2.24 25.38 -9.04
CA ILE A 96 3.63 24.98 -9.28
C ILE A 96 3.91 24.80 -10.78
N PHE A 97 2.96 24.23 -11.54
CA PHE A 97 3.13 24.01 -12.98
C PHE A 97 2.96 25.27 -13.84
N ASN A 98 2.25 26.30 -13.34
CA ASN A 98 2.03 27.56 -14.05
C ASN A 98 3.05 28.67 -13.70
N ARG A 99 4.16 28.32 -13.02
CA ARG A 99 5.27 29.22 -12.69
C ARG A 99 6.49 28.86 -13.50
#